data_AF-A0A815VAZ5-F1
#
_entry.id   AF-A0A815VAZ5-F1
#
_cell.length_a   1.000
_cell.length_b   1.000
_cell.length_c   1.000
_cell.angle_alpha   90.00
_cell.angle_beta   90.00
_cell.angle_gamma   90.00
#
_symmetry.space_group_name_H-M   'P 1'
#
loop_
_entity.id
_entity.type
_entity.pdbx_description
1 polymer ?
#
loop_
_entity_poly.entity_id
_entity_poly.type
_entity_poly.pdbx_seq_one_letter_code
_entity_poly.pdbx_strand_id
1 'polypeptide(L)'
;MELPLGSTRVTEILRAENCHGLKPWFSNLKLFLTALHKLSFRAQTVWRGIRNAYLSSKYPIETKFAWWSVSSCTTGIDVLEAEHFLGKHGLRTLFSIECQNRKYIAPHSYFKDQEKEIVLMPGSYFEVIGQLHPAQDFHIIHIKETQSPFPLVKPSLKKESSRIVILNKSFQRNPLWD
;
A
#
# COMPACT_ATOMS: atom_id res chain seq x y z
N MET A 1 18.10 -17.53 -7.40
CA MET A 1 16.65 -17.69 -7.19
C MET A 1 16.16 -16.34 -6.69
N GLU A 2 15.83 -15.45 -7.62
CA GLU A 2 15.56 -14.03 -7.38
C GLU A 2 14.06 -13.79 -7.25
N LEU A 3 13.57 -13.45 -6.05
CA LEU A 3 12.36 -12.64 -5.88
C LEU A 3 12.40 -11.94 -4.51
N PRO A 4 12.63 -10.62 -4.48
CA PRO A 4 12.07 -9.78 -3.43
C PRO A 4 11.41 -8.55 -4.06
N LEU A 5 10.24 -8.71 -4.72
CA LEU A 5 9.47 -7.64 -5.41
C LEU A 5 10.34 -6.48 -5.97
N GLY A 6 11.47 -6.85 -6.58
CA GLY A 6 12.41 -5.94 -7.20
C GLY A 6 11.86 -5.62 -8.57
N SER A 7 11.07 -4.55 -8.64
CA SER A 7 10.66 -3.91 -9.89
C SER A 7 10.06 -4.88 -10.93
N THR A 8 8.86 -5.40 -10.67
CA THR A 8 8.10 -6.06 -11.74
C THR A 8 7.82 -5.04 -12.85
N ARG A 9 7.84 -5.45 -14.12
CA ARG A 9 7.59 -4.57 -15.29
C ARG A 9 6.35 -3.66 -15.13
N VAL A 10 5.30 -4.17 -14.46
CA VAL A 10 4.09 -3.40 -14.13
C VAL A 10 4.38 -2.24 -13.19
N THR A 11 5.19 -2.48 -12.16
CA THR A 11 5.61 -1.51 -11.15
C THR A 11 6.42 -0.37 -11.77
N GLU A 12 7.24 -0.67 -12.77
CA GLU A 12 8.02 0.32 -13.53
C GLU A 12 7.14 1.19 -14.39
N ILE A 13 6.23 0.57 -15.15
CA ILE A 13 5.28 1.27 -16.01
C ILE A 13 4.39 2.21 -15.19
N LEU A 14 3.93 1.74 -14.01
CA LEU A 14 3.16 2.56 -13.07
C LEU A 14 3.99 3.74 -12.54
N ARG A 15 5.24 3.52 -12.15
CA ARG A 15 6.14 4.58 -11.65
C ARG A 15 6.49 5.61 -12.72
N ALA A 16 6.56 5.19 -13.98
CA ALA A 16 6.80 6.05 -15.13
C ALA A 16 5.54 6.76 -15.65
N GLU A 17 4.39 6.56 -15.00
CA GLU A 17 3.09 7.11 -15.40
C GLU A 17 2.73 6.78 -16.86
N ASN A 18 3.24 5.66 -17.38
CA ASN A 18 3.07 5.27 -18.77
C ASN A 18 1.76 4.49 -18.95
N CYS A 19 0.66 5.22 -19.12
CA CYS A 19 -0.67 4.64 -19.32
C CYS A 19 -0.77 3.74 -20.56
N HIS A 20 0.03 4.01 -21.60
CA HIS A 20 0.06 3.22 -22.83
C HIS A 20 0.70 1.84 -22.61
N GLY A 21 1.83 1.81 -21.91
CA GLY A 21 2.51 0.56 -21.53
C GLY A 21 1.70 -0.31 -20.58
N LEU A 22 0.72 0.27 -19.88
CA LEU A 22 -0.10 -0.41 -18.90
C LEU A 22 -1.26 -1.21 -19.53
N LYS A 23 -1.66 -0.89 -20.77
CA LYS A 23 -2.80 -1.51 -21.47
C LYS A 23 -2.80 -3.05 -21.43
N PRO A 24 -1.69 -3.76 -21.70
CA PRO A 24 -1.66 -5.22 -21.67
C PRO A 24 -1.91 -5.80 -20.27
N TRP A 25 -1.70 -5.00 -19.22
CA TRP A 25 -1.79 -5.42 -17.82
C TRP A 25 -3.11 -5.06 -17.15
N PHE A 26 -4.02 -4.38 -17.84
CA PHE A 26 -5.28 -3.89 -17.25
C PHE A 26 -6.11 -5.01 -16.61
N SER A 27 -6.23 -6.18 -17.24
CA SER A 27 -6.98 -7.30 -16.67
C SER A 27 -6.34 -7.81 -15.38
N ASN A 28 -5.02 -7.96 -15.37
CA ASN A 28 -4.26 -8.38 -14.18
C ASN A 28 -4.36 -7.34 -13.05
N LEU A 29 -4.21 -6.06 -13.38
CA LEU A 29 -4.33 -4.97 -12.43
C LEU A 29 -5.75 -4.88 -11.86
N LYS A 30 -6.78 -5.00 -12.70
CA LYS A 30 -8.17 -5.02 -12.24
C LYS A 30 -8.41 -6.17 -11.27
N LEU A 31 -7.94 -7.37 -11.58
CA LEU A 31 -8.05 -8.54 -10.70
C LEU A 31 -7.32 -8.32 -9.37
N PHE A 32 -6.06 -7.90 -9.45
CA PHE A 32 -5.21 -7.64 -8.29
C PHE A 32 -5.80 -6.56 -7.37
N LEU A 33 -6.17 -5.40 -7.93
CA LEU A 33 -6.80 -4.32 -7.18
C LEU A 33 -8.15 -4.75 -6.60
N THR A 34 -8.96 -5.51 -7.33
CA THR A 34 -10.24 -6.04 -6.81
C THR A 34 -10.00 -6.97 -5.62
N ALA A 35 -8.99 -7.85 -5.68
CA ALA A 35 -8.63 -8.73 -4.58
C ALA A 35 -8.18 -7.91 -3.37
N LEU A 36 -7.29 -6.93 -3.56
CA LEU A 36 -6.83 -6.04 -2.49
C LEU A 36 -7.97 -5.26 -1.83
N HIS A 37 -8.97 -4.79 -2.61
CA HIS A 37 -10.14 -4.10 -2.06
C HIS A 37 -10.98 -4.99 -1.13
N LYS A 38 -10.97 -6.32 -1.32
CA LYS A 38 -11.70 -7.26 -0.45
C LYS A 38 -10.98 -7.54 0.87
N LEU A 39 -9.67 -7.32 0.94
CA LEU A 39 -8.89 -7.53 2.16
C LEU A 39 -9.20 -6.45 3.21
N SER A 40 -9.20 -6.87 4.48
CA SER A 40 -9.33 -5.96 5.61
C SER A 40 -8.15 -4.99 5.64
N PHE A 41 -8.42 -3.76 6.04
CA PHE A 41 -7.40 -2.73 6.24
C PHE A 41 -7.24 -2.44 7.72
N ARG A 42 -6.03 -2.05 8.11
CA ARG A 42 -5.72 -1.55 9.46
C ARG A 42 -4.72 -0.41 9.32
N ALA A 43 -4.86 0.63 10.15
CA ALA A 43 -3.86 1.66 10.26
C ALA A 43 -2.62 1.13 11.01
N GLN A 44 -1.42 1.41 10.51
CA GLN A 44 -0.13 1.16 11.19
C GLN A 44 1.00 1.79 10.37
N THR A 45 2.09 2.13 11.06
CA THR A 45 3.36 2.48 10.42
C THR A 45 4.00 1.27 9.75
N VAL A 46 4.39 1.43 8.50
CA VAL A 46 5.12 0.43 7.73
C VAL A 46 6.41 1.02 7.20
N TRP A 47 7.33 0.15 6.82
CA TRP A 47 8.68 0.54 6.42
C TRP A 47 9.00 0.03 5.03
N ARG A 48 9.70 0.88 4.25
CA ARG A 48 10.21 0.51 2.94
C ARG A 48 11.62 1.04 2.74
N GLY A 49 12.57 0.12 2.54
CA GLY A 49 13.94 0.45 2.19
C GLY A 49 14.16 0.56 0.69
N ILE A 50 14.97 1.54 0.27
CA ILE A 50 15.47 1.70 -1.10
C ILE A 50 16.98 1.86 -1.04
N ARG A 51 17.69 0.94 -1.71
CA ARG A 51 19.15 0.97 -1.81
C ARG A 51 19.63 1.84 -2.96
N ASN A 52 20.87 2.30 -2.85
CA ASN A 52 21.61 3.07 -3.84
C ASN A 52 20.86 4.31 -4.33
N ALA A 53 20.10 4.95 -3.45
CA ALA A 53 19.25 6.08 -3.81
C ALA A 53 19.20 7.13 -2.69
N TYR A 54 19.52 8.37 -3.06
CA TYR A 54 19.21 9.57 -2.30
C TYR A 54 17.90 10.17 -2.81
N LEU A 55 16.86 10.18 -1.99
CA LEU A 55 15.53 10.64 -2.40
C LEU A 55 15.05 11.89 -1.65
N SER A 56 15.78 12.35 -0.64
CA SER A 56 15.39 13.51 0.17
C SER A 56 15.11 14.77 -0.65
N SER A 57 15.89 15.02 -1.71
CA SER A 57 15.67 16.17 -2.61
C SER A 57 14.39 16.07 -3.43
N LYS A 58 13.92 14.85 -3.72
CA LYS A 58 12.68 14.60 -4.47
C LYS A 58 11.42 14.74 -3.61
N TYR A 59 11.57 14.59 -2.29
CA TYR A 59 10.47 14.57 -1.34
C TYR A 59 10.62 15.62 -0.24
N PRO A 60 10.67 16.93 -0.55
CA PRO A 60 10.77 17.96 0.48
C PRO A 60 9.59 17.90 1.45
N ILE A 61 9.80 18.35 2.69
CA ILE A 61 8.75 18.41 3.72
C ILE A 61 7.55 19.22 3.21
N GLU A 62 6.33 18.86 3.63
CA GLU A 62 5.03 19.39 3.18
C GLU A 62 4.66 19.07 1.71
N THR A 63 5.50 18.33 1.00
CA THR A 63 5.15 17.88 -0.35
C THR A 63 4.07 16.82 -0.30
N LYS A 64 3.02 17.01 -1.11
CA LYS A 64 1.95 16.04 -1.30
C LYS A 64 2.09 15.39 -2.67
N PHE A 65 1.97 14.06 -2.72
CA PHE A 65 2.20 13.31 -3.95
C PHE A 65 1.42 12.00 -4.00
N ALA A 66 1.19 11.51 -5.22
CA ALA A 66 0.63 10.19 -5.47
C ALA A 66 1.74 9.12 -5.50
N TRP A 67 1.52 8.03 -4.77
CA TRP A 67 2.36 6.85 -4.83
C TRP A 67 1.83 5.89 -5.91
N TRP A 68 2.27 6.06 -7.15
CA TRP A 68 1.74 5.31 -8.29
C TRP A 68 2.08 3.82 -8.31
N SER A 69 3.15 3.44 -7.62
CA SER A 69 3.78 2.13 -7.73
C SER A 69 3.19 1.12 -6.73
N VAL A 70 2.92 -0.12 -7.13
CA VAL A 70 2.68 -1.20 -6.16
C VAL A 70 3.98 -1.42 -5.39
N SER A 71 3.94 -1.25 -4.07
CA SER A 71 5.14 -1.32 -3.24
C SER A 71 4.94 -2.25 -2.06
N SER A 72 5.85 -3.22 -1.96
CA SER A 72 5.96 -4.11 -0.80
C SER A 72 6.60 -3.37 0.37
N CYS A 73 6.04 -3.53 1.55
CA CYS A 73 6.46 -2.92 2.80
C CYS A 73 6.43 -3.97 3.91
N THR A 74 7.17 -3.70 4.99
CA THR A 74 7.23 -4.56 6.17
C THR A 74 6.76 -3.81 7.42
N THR A 75 6.20 -4.54 8.39
CA THR A 75 5.99 -4.03 9.75
C THR A 75 7.21 -4.18 10.64
N GLY A 76 8.08 -5.15 10.35
CA GLY A 76 9.31 -5.41 11.10
C GLY A 76 10.43 -4.54 10.58
N ILE A 77 10.88 -3.58 11.38
CA ILE A 77 12.01 -2.70 11.03
C ILE A 77 13.33 -3.50 11.00
N ASP A 78 13.44 -4.53 11.83
CA ASP A 78 14.54 -5.48 11.91
C ASP A 78 14.79 -6.21 10.59
N VAL A 79 13.71 -6.53 9.86
CA VAL A 79 13.79 -7.18 8.55
C VAL A 79 14.60 -6.35 7.55
N LEU A 80 14.59 -5.02 7.68
CA LEU A 80 15.31 -4.14 6.75
C LEU A 80 16.82 -4.23 6.88
N GLU A 81 17.35 -4.70 8.02
CA GLU A 81 18.80 -4.89 8.19
C GLU A 81 19.38 -5.92 7.21
N ALA A 82 18.55 -6.82 6.67
CA ALA A 82 19.01 -7.80 5.71
C ALA A 82 19.40 -7.16 4.38
N GLU A 83 20.51 -7.63 3.79
CA GLU A 83 21.10 -7.07 2.56
C GLU A 83 20.17 -7.11 1.34
N HIS A 84 19.17 -7.99 1.32
CA HIS A 84 18.17 -8.06 0.24
C HIS A 84 17.05 -7.02 0.36
N PHE A 85 16.97 -6.30 1.49
CA PHE A 85 16.09 -5.15 1.69
C PHE A 85 16.89 -3.84 1.70
N LEU A 86 17.10 -3.23 2.87
CA LEU A 86 17.83 -1.97 3.00
C LEU A 86 19.33 -2.21 3.19
N GLY A 87 19.72 -3.23 3.95
CA GLY A 87 21.10 -3.51 4.30
C GLY A 87 21.68 -2.49 5.29
N LYS A 88 22.95 -2.70 5.67
CA LYS A 88 23.63 -1.86 6.69
C LYS A 88 24.61 -0.84 6.10
N HIS A 89 24.88 -0.92 4.80
CA HIS A 89 25.94 -0.14 4.16
C HIS A 89 25.49 0.50 2.85
N GLY A 90 26.17 1.59 2.48
CA GLY A 90 25.95 2.28 1.21
C GLY A 90 24.79 3.26 1.26
N LEU A 91 24.72 4.09 0.21
CA LEU A 91 23.72 5.13 0.06
C LEU A 91 22.32 4.50 0.05
N ARG A 92 21.47 4.88 0.99
CA ARG A 92 20.16 4.26 1.15
C ARG A 92 19.13 5.22 1.76
N THR A 93 17.90 5.04 1.32
CA THR A 93 16.75 5.78 1.84
C THR A 93 15.73 4.83 2.45
N LEU A 94 15.33 5.09 3.68
CA LEU A 94 14.24 4.42 4.37
C LEU A 94 13.00 5.31 4.37
N PHE A 95 11.88 4.80 3.91
CA PHE A 95 10.58 5.41 4.12
C PHE A 95 9.95 4.85 5.39
N SER A 96 9.63 5.76 6.32
CA SER A 96 8.67 5.52 7.39
C SER A 96 7.30 5.98 6.91
N ILE A 97 6.30 5.10 6.93
CA ILE A 97 5.03 5.35 6.24
C ILE A 97 3.89 5.13 7.21
N GLU A 98 3.23 6.20 7.66
CA GLU A 98 1.97 6.11 8.40
C GLU A 98 0.83 5.77 7.43
N CYS A 99 0.49 4.48 7.33
CA CYS A 99 -0.61 4.03 6.48
C CYS A 99 -1.93 3.93 7.23
N GLN A 100 -3.00 4.38 6.58
CA GLN A 100 -4.38 4.19 7.01
C GLN A 100 -4.99 2.94 6.36
N ASN A 101 -4.67 2.68 5.08
CA ASN A 101 -5.34 1.68 4.25
C ASN A 101 -4.43 0.56 3.75
N ARG A 102 -3.56 0.04 4.63
CA ARG A 102 -2.64 -1.04 4.24
C ARG A 102 -3.39 -2.35 3.94
N LYS A 103 -2.91 -3.11 2.97
CA LYS A 103 -3.44 -4.43 2.62
C LYS A 103 -2.48 -5.51 3.09
N TYR A 104 -2.92 -6.28 4.08
CA TYR A 104 -2.15 -7.41 4.58
C TYR A 104 -2.31 -8.59 3.61
N ILE A 105 -1.23 -8.94 2.91
CA ILE A 105 -1.27 -9.98 1.88
C ILE A 105 -0.47 -11.22 2.26
N ALA A 106 0.20 -11.25 3.41
CA ALA A 106 1.04 -12.39 3.82
C ALA A 106 0.36 -13.77 3.66
N PRO A 107 -0.96 -13.97 3.97
CA PRO A 107 -1.63 -15.27 3.76
C PRO A 107 -1.69 -15.71 2.29
N HIS A 108 -1.59 -14.75 1.37
CA HIS A 108 -1.61 -14.91 -0.08
C HIS A 108 -0.22 -14.77 -0.73
N SER A 109 0.81 -14.48 0.06
CA SER A 109 2.19 -14.40 -0.44
C SER A 109 2.73 -15.82 -0.67
N TYR A 110 3.68 -15.92 -1.60
CA TYR A 110 4.39 -17.17 -1.86
C TYR A 110 5.29 -17.54 -0.67
N PHE A 111 5.85 -16.54 0.03
CA PHE A 111 6.74 -16.71 1.19
C PHE A 111 6.01 -16.41 2.51
N LYS A 112 5.02 -17.25 2.83
CA LYS A 112 4.05 -17.02 3.94
C LYS A 112 4.67 -16.81 5.32
N ASP A 113 5.82 -17.44 5.59
CA ASP A 113 6.41 -17.49 6.94
C ASP A 113 7.57 -16.51 7.15
N GLN A 114 8.04 -15.86 6.07
CA GLN A 114 9.25 -15.02 6.10
C GLN A 114 8.93 -13.55 5.88
N GLU A 115 7.91 -13.25 5.07
CA GLU A 115 7.57 -11.90 4.69
C GLU A 115 6.21 -11.54 5.32
N LYS A 116 6.22 -10.71 6.38
CA LYS A 116 5.00 -10.05 6.92
C LYS A 116 4.53 -8.98 5.94
N GLU A 117 4.24 -9.42 4.72
CA GLU A 117 4.19 -8.59 3.55
C GLU A 117 2.94 -7.73 3.55
N ILE A 118 3.18 -6.43 3.40
CA ILE A 118 2.15 -5.42 3.25
C ILE A 118 2.31 -4.78 1.89
N VAL A 119 1.20 -4.67 1.18
CA VAL A 119 1.17 -3.94 -0.09
C VAL A 119 0.55 -2.58 0.12
N LEU A 120 1.28 -1.54 -0.31
CA LEU A 120 0.72 -0.22 -0.54
C LEU A 120 -0.05 -0.22 -1.85
N MET A 121 -1.26 0.31 -1.79
CA MET A 121 -2.11 0.47 -2.96
C MET A 121 -1.47 1.49 -3.92
N PRO A 122 -1.42 1.19 -5.23
CA PRO A 122 -1.04 2.19 -6.21
C PRO A 122 -2.09 3.30 -6.23
N GLY A 123 -1.65 4.55 -6.35
CA GLY A 123 -2.51 5.73 -6.30
C GLY A 123 -2.89 6.18 -4.88
N SER A 124 -2.32 5.58 -3.82
CA SER A 124 -2.41 6.16 -2.47
C SER A 124 -1.73 7.52 -2.44
N TYR A 125 -2.27 8.45 -1.65
CA TYR A 125 -1.79 9.82 -1.56
C TYR A 125 -1.05 10.04 -0.25
N PHE A 126 0.09 10.73 -0.30
CA PHE A 126 0.95 10.93 0.86
C PHE A 126 1.41 12.37 0.98
N GLU A 127 1.70 12.76 2.22
CA GLU A 127 2.37 14.00 2.58
C GLU A 127 3.70 13.69 3.27
N VAL A 128 4.75 14.41 2.92
CA VAL A 128 6.03 14.32 3.62
C VAL A 128 5.95 15.14 4.90
N ILE A 129 6.02 14.46 6.05
CA ILE A 129 5.89 15.09 7.38
C ILE A 129 7.23 15.24 8.10
N GLY A 130 8.30 14.64 7.57
CA GLY A 130 9.63 14.83 8.13
C GLY A 130 10.73 14.16 7.31
N GLN A 131 11.96 14.60 7.55
CA GLN A 131 13.16 13.94 7.06
C GLN A 131 14.20 13.89 8.17
N LEU A 132 15.04 12.86 8.14
CA LEU A 132 16.17 12.70 9.05
C LEU A 132 17.35 12.10 8.29
N HIS A 133 18.57 12.52 8.66
CA HIS A 133 19.82 12.09 8.02
C HIS A 133 20.76 11.54 9.10
N PRO A 134 20.52 10.32 9.63
CA PRO A 134 21.28 9.79 10.76
C PRO A 134 22.77 9.54 10.45
N ALA A 135 23.09 9.34 9.17
CA ALA A 135 24.45 9.17 8.68
C ALA A 135 24.59 9.77 7.28
N GLN A 136 25.82 9.92 6.80
CA GLN A 136 26.10 10.52 5.49
C GLN A 136 25.44 9.75 4.33
N ASP A 137 25.37 8.43 4.43
CA ASP A 137 24.83 7.52 3.42
C ASP A 137 23.43 7.00 3.78
N PHE A 138 22.82 7.48 4.86
CA PHE A 138 21.54 6.98 5.33
C PHE A 138 20.52 8.11 5.54
N HIS A 139 19.41 7.99 4.83
CA HIS A 139 18.33 8.96 4.83
C HIS A 139 17.03 8.31 5.26
N ILE A 140 16.24 9.02 6.06
CA ILE A 140 14.90 8.62 6.46
C ILE A 140 13.92 9.70 6.00
N ILE A 141 12.87 9.28 5.31
CA ILE A 141 11.77 10.14 4.89
C ILE A 141 10.52 9.64 5.59
N HIS A 142 9.89 10.49 6.40
CA HIS A 142 8.65 10.19 7.08
C HIS A 142 7.49 10.74 6.26
N ILE A 143 6.60 9.85 5.84
CA ILE A 143 5.42 10.18 5.05
C ILE A 143 4.15 9.68 5.73
N LYS A 144 3.06 10.40 5.53
CA LYS A 144 1.75 10.07 6.08
C LYS A 144 0.72 9.93 4.98
N GLU A 145 -0.05 8.85 5.01
CA GLU A 145 -1.16 8.66 4.07
C GLU A 145 -2.25 9.70 4.35
N THR A 146 -2.65 10.40 3.29
CA THR A 146 -3.67 11.44 3.31
C THR A 146 -4.80 11.07 2.36
N GLN A 147 -5.96 11.73 2.51
CA GLN A 147 -7.03 11.59 1.54
C GLN A 147 -6.56 12.10 0.17
N SER A 148 -6.81 11.32 -0.88
CA SER A 148 -6.56 11.75 -2.25
C SER A 148 -7.42 12.98 -2.58
N PRO A 149 -6.86 14.03 -3.20
CA PRO A 149 -7.64 15.17 -3.69
C PRO A 149 -8.59 14.77 -4.82
N PHE A 150 -8.35 13.61 -5.44
CA PHE A 150 -9.22 13.01 -6.43
C PHE A 150 -10.03 11.88 -5.78
N PRO A 151 -11.36 11.87 -5.87
CA PRO A 151 -12.17 10.77 -5.36
C PRO A 151 -11.80 9.49 -6.11
N LEU A 152 -11.18 8.54 -5.40
CA LEU A 152 -10.97 7.19 -5.93
C LEU A 152 -12.32 6.51 -6.16
N VAL A 153 -12.39 5.62 -7.15
CA VAL A 153 -13.60 4.88 -7.55
C VAL A 153 -14.39 4.44 -6.31
N LYS A 154 -15.66 4.86 -6.22
CA LYS A 154 -16.54 4.46 -5.11
C LYS A 154 -16.50 2.94 -4.96
N PRO A 155 -16.24 2.38 -3.76
CA PRO A 155 -16.26 0.94 -3.56
C PRO A 155 -17.62 0.40 -4.01
N SER A 156 -17.64 -0.34 -5.12
CA SER A 156 -18.86 -0.92 -5.69
C SER A 156 -19.21 -2.20 -4.94
N LEU A 157 -19.36 -2.13 -3.62
CA LEU A 157 -19.89 -3.22 -2.81
C LEU A 157 -20.68 -2.61 -1.66
N LYS A 158 -22.02 -2.61 -1.79
CA LYS A 158 -22.90 -2.51 -0.63
C LYS A 158 -22.55 -3.70 0.28
N LYS A 159 -21.72 -3.48 1.30
CA LYS A 159 -21.74 -4.33 2.49
C LYS A 159 -22.95 -3.89 3.28
N GLU A 160 -24.11 -4.43 2.95
CA GLU A 160 -25.15 -4.58 3.98
C GLU A 160 -24.56 -5.51 5.04
N SER A 161 -23.93 -4.91 6.05
CA SER A 161 -23.72 -5.58 7.31
C SER A 161 -25.09 -5.68 7.96
N SER A 162 -25.83 -6.70 7.55
CA SER A 162 -26.96 -7.19 8.32
C SER A 162 -26.38 -7.71 9.63
N ARG A 163 -26.25 -6.81 10.62
CA ARG A 163 -26.34 -7.23 12.01
C ARG A 163 -27.68 -7.96 12.08
N ILE A 164 -27.65 -9.27 12.25
CA ILE A 164 -28.82 -10.01 12.72
C ILE A 164 -29.09 -9.46 14.11
N VAL A 165 -29.85 -8.38 14.18
CA VAL A 165 -30.51 -7.94 15.40
C VAL A 165 -31.77 -8.77 15.43
N ILE A 166 -31.75 -9.82 16.24
CA ILE A 166 -32.97 -10.49 16.67
C ILE A 166 -33.73 -9.45 17.50
N LEU A 167 -34.63 -8.71 16.85
CA LEU A 167 -35.67 -7.95 17.53
C LEU A 167 -36.99 -8.61 17.18
N ASN A 168 -37.48 -9.39 18.15
CA ASN A 168 -38.89 -9.71 18.28
C ASN A 168 -39.69 -8.40 18.25
N LYS A 169 -40.29 -8.10 17.10
CA LYS A 169 -41.48 -7.28 17.00
C LYS A 169 -42.47 -8.00 16.11
N SER A 170 -43.44 -8.61 16.77
CA SER A 170 -44.76 -8.91 16.24
C SER A 170 -45.39 -7.67 15.57
N PHE A 171 -46.42 -7.92 14.74
CA PHE A 171 -47.38 -6.95 14.14
C PHE A 171 -46.93 -6.36 12.77
N GLN A 172 -47.62 -6.45 11.63
CA GLN A 172 -48.89 -7.01 11.12
C GLN A 172 -48.70 -7.33 9.63
N ARG A 173 -49.43 -8.33 9.10
CA ARG A 173 -49.54 -8.55 7.65
C ARG A 173 -50.37 -7.41 7.04
N ASN A 174 -49.93 -6.85 5.92
CA ASN A 174 -50.82 -6.10 5.03
C ASN A 174 -50.81 -6.78 3.65
N PRO A 175 -51.97 -7.19 3.12
CA PRO A 175 -52.07 -7.99 1.90
C PRO A 175 -52.17 -7.05 0.70
N LEU A 176 -51.25 -7.20 -0.24
CA LEU A 176 -51.39 -6.78 -1.63
C LEU A 176 -50.17 -7.39 -2.33
N TRP A 177 -50.44 -8.11 -3.41
CA TRP A 177 -49.58 -9.09 -4.10
C TRP A 177 -49.66 -10.51 -3.52
N ASP A 178 -50.77 -11.18 -3.86
CA ASP A 178 -50.83 -12.63 -4.04
C ASP A 178 -49.86 -13.10 -5.13
#